data_AF-A0A246K0J3-F1
#
_entry.id   AF-A0A246K0J3-F1
#
_cell.length_a   1.000
_cell.length_b   1.000
_cell.length_c   1.000
_cell.angle_alpha   90.00
_cell.angle_beta   90.00
_cell.angle_gamma   90.00
#
_symmetry.space_group_name_H-M   'P 1'
#
loop_
_entity.id
_entity.type
_entity.pdbx_description
1 polymer ?
#
loop_
_entity_poly.entity_id
_entity_poly.type
_entity_poly.pdbx_seq_one_letter_code
_entity_poly.pdbx_strand_id
1 'polypeptide(L)'
;MPPIFATEPGGRHFEKVFDVALSGGRKVDPRTGKAPPVGNTINRTNLTYANTIGAPSLQVRWSDPEFDPATLAAYYVRVLEIPTPRWSSYDAHRLGREPLVKQSFSIQERAFTSPIWYDAQMPVRY
;
A
#
# COMPACT_ATOMS: atom_id res chain seq x y z
N MET A 1 -6.40 -12.85 -11.00
CA MET A 1 -7.44 -13.34 -11.93
C MET A 1 -8.48 -12.21 -12.06
N PRO A 2 -8.86 -11.76 -13.28
CA PRO A 2 -9.26 -10.37 -13.59
C PRO A 2 -10.80 -10.14 -13.66
N PRO A 3 -11.33 -8.91 -13.81
CA PRO A 3 -10.68 -7.76 -14.46
C PRO A 3 -10.68 -6.40 -13.74
N ILE A 4 -9.77 -5.54 -14.23
CA ILE A 4 -9.59 -4.11 -13.95
C ILE A 4 -9.91 -3.37 -15.26
N PHE A 5 -10.76 -2.33 -15.30
CA PHE A 5 -11.00 -1.54 -16.52
C PHE A 5 -11.08 -0.01 -16.31
N ALA A 6 -10.04 0.69 -16.74
CA ALA A 6 -10.12 2.06 -17.25
C ALA A 6 -9.53 2.02 -18.67
N THR A 7 -10.29 2.41 -19.69
CA THR A 7 -9.96 2.16 -21.10
C THR A 7 -9.79 3.48 -21.85
N GLU A 8 -8.58 3.78 -22.33
CA GLU A 8 -8.38 4.69 -23.46
C GLU A 8 -8.81 4.02 -24.78
N PRO A 9 -9.03 4.78 -25.88
CA PRO A 9 -9.14 4.20 -27.22
C PRO A 9 -7.86 3.41 -27.56
N GLY A 10 -7.90 2.08 -27.38
CA GLY A 10 -6.74 1.19 -27.56
C GLY A 10 -6.54 0.14 -26.46
N GLY A 11 -7.33 0.12 -25.39
CA GLY A 11 -7.38 -1.03 -24.45
C GLY A 11 -6.21 -1.14 -23.47
N ARG A 12 -5.41 -0.09 -23.28
CA ARG A 12 -4.30 -0.08 -22.31
C ARG A 12 -4.76 0.41 -20.95
N HIS A 13 -4.35 -0.29 -19.89
CA HIS A 13 -4.59 0.10 -18.49
C HIS A 13 -3.35 0.75 -17.91
N PHE A 14 -3.54 1.86 -17.19
CA PHE A 14 -2.49 2.55 -16.45
C PHE A 14 -2.83 2.58 -14.98
N GLU A 15 -1.82 2.39 -14.14
CA GLU A 15 -1.94 2.53 -12.70
C GLU A 15 -1.00 3.65 -12.24
N LYS A 16 -1.54 4.57 -11.43
CA LYS A 16 -0.76 5.58 -10.73
C LYS A 16 -1.08 5.51 -9.25
N VAL A 17 -0.06 5.73 -8.43
CA VAL A 17 -0.16 5.68 -6.98
C VAL A 17 0.12 7.08 -6.43
N PHE A 18 -0.76 7.51 -5.52
CA PHE A 18 -0.54 8.68 -4.69
C PHE A 18 -0.41 8.26 -3.23
N ASP A 19 0.64 8.73 -2.56
CA ASP A 19 0.77 8.59 -1.11
C ASP A 19 0.00 9.74 -0.44
N VAL A 20 -1.14 9.44 0.17
CA VAL A 20 -2.10 10.49 0.59
C VAL A 20 -2.20 10.68 2.10
N ALA A 21 -1.92 9.64 2.90
CA ALA A 21 -1.96 9.71 4.35
C ALA A 21 -0.78 8.94 4.95
N LEU A 22 -0.03 9.58 5.84
CA LEU A 22 1.18 9.02 6.43
C LEU A 22 1.17 9.10 7.95
N SER A 23 1.60 8.03 8.59
CA SER A 23 1.80 7.96 10.03
C SER A 23 3.13 8.58 10.48
N GLY A 24 3.20 8.96 11.76
CA GLY A 24 4.44 9.40 12.41
C GLY A 24 4.99 10.74 11.90
N GLY A 25 4.11 11.64 11.44
CA GLY A 25 4.51 12.97 10.95
C GLY A 25 5.32 12.97 9.65
N ARG A 26 5.44 11.81 8.99
CA ARG A 26 6.09 11.69 7.69
C ARG A 26 5.35 12.55 6.66
N LYS A 27 6.11 13.10 5.71
CA LYS A 27 5.58 13.94 4.62
C LYS A 27 6.04 13.38 3.29
N VAL A 28 5.17 13.48 2.30
CA VAL A 28 5.51 13.18 0.91
C VAL A 28 6.55 14.20 0.45
N ASP A 29 7.59 13.73 -0.24
CA ASP A 29 8.56 14.62 -0.89
C ASP A 29 7.87 15.34 -2.07
N PRO A 30 7.73 16.67 -2.05
CA PRO A 30 7.06 17.42 -3.11
C PRO A 30 7.72 17.28 -4.49
N ARG A 31 9.01 16.95 -4.54
CA ARG A 31 9.76 16.80 -5.79
C ARG A 31 9.54 15.44 -6.44
N THR A 32 9.35 14.40 -5.64
CA THR A 32 9.22 13.02 -6.15
C THR A 32 7.81 12.47 -6.06
N GLY A 33 6.92 13.10 -5.29
CA GLY A 33 5.57 12.63 -5.02
C GLY A 33 5.49 11.35 -4.18
N LYS A 34 6.61 10.96 -3.53
CA LYS A 34 6.72 9.70 -2.77
C LYS A 34 6.90 9.94 -1.29
N ALA A 35 6.29 9.08 -0.48
CA ALA A 35 6.52 9.04 0.95
C ALA A 35 7.84 8.35 1.29
N PRO A 36 8.55 8.81 2.35
CA PRO A 36 9.63 8.04 2.92
C PRO A 36 9.08 6.73 3.52
N PRO A 37 9.86 5.64 3.51
CA PRO A 37 9.47 4.39 4.16
C PRO A 37 9.07 4.61 5.61
N VAL A 38 8.11 3.81 6.09
CA VAL A 38 7.84 3.73 7.53
C VAL A 38 9.05 3.09 8.22
N GLY A 39 9.32 3.45 9.47
CA GLY A 39 10.42 2.87 10.24
C GLY A 39 10.29 1.35 10.44
N ASN A 40 11.29 0.76 11.08
CA ASN A 40 11.32 -0.67 11.39
C ASN A 40 11.63 -0.87 12.88
N THR A 41 10.80 -1.64 13.58
CA THR A 41 10.92 -1.93 15.02
C THR A 41 11.22 -3.41 15.30
N ILE A 42 11.58 -4.18 14.28
CA ILE A 42 11.88 -5.59 14.41
C ILE A 42 13.15 -5.81 15.25
N ASN A 43 13.02 -6.58 16.31
CA ASN A 43 14.13 -7.16 17.06
C ASN A 43 14.48 -8.53 16.46
N ARG A 44 15.64 -8.61 15.81
CA ARG A 44 16.10 -9.85 15.16
C ARG A 44 16.55 -10.93 16.14
N THR A 45 16.94 -10.58 17.35
CA THR A 45 17.40 -11.54 18.37
C THR A 45 16.22 -12.31 18.96
N ASN A 46 15.12 -11.61 19.25
CA ASN A 46 13.97 -12.20 19.95
C ASN A 46 12.77 -12.49 19.03
N LEU A 47 12.88 -12.19 17.73
CA LEU A 47 11.80 -12.31 16.73
C LEU A 47 10.51 -11.57 17.13
N THR A 48 10.67 -10.41 17.78
CA THR A 48 9.56 -9.53 18.15
C THR A 48 9.60 -8.23 17.35
N TYR A 49 8.52 -7.48 17.37
CA TYR A 49 8.46 -6.12 16.83
C TYR A 49 7.58 -5.27 17.74
N ALA A 50 7.88 -3.97 17.82
CA ALA A 50 7.08 -3.04 18.60
C ALA A 50 6.05 -2.33 17.71
N ASN A 51 4.77 -2.44 18.05
CA ASN A 51 3.69 -1.72 17.38
C ASN A 51 3.57 -0.27 17.91
N THR A 52 4.70 0.43 17.95
CA THR A 52 4.85 1.79 18.52
C THR A 52 5.04 2.87 17.45
N ILE A 53 5.28 2.46 16.21
CA ILE A 53 5.27 3.32 15.02
C ILE A 53 4.04 2.98 14.18
N GLY A 54 3.73 3.83 13.21
CA GLY A 54 2.49 3.69 12.46
C GLY A 54 1.36 4.51 13.06
N ALA A 55 0.13 4.19 12.69
CA ALA A 55 -1.06 4.80 13.25
C ALA A 55 -2.19 3.76 13.23
N PRO A 56 -3.02 3.68 14.29
CA PRO A 56 -4.16 2.76 14.33
C PRO A 56 -5.27 3.16 13.35
N SER A 57 -5.30 4.42 12.92
CA SER A 57 -6.18 4.91 11.86
C SER A 57 -5.49 6.01 11.05
N LEU A 58 -5.85 6.11 9.78
CA LEU A 58 -5.44 7.17 8.87
C LEU A 58 -6.71 7.78 8.26
N GLN A 59 -6.79 9.10 8.27
CA GLN A 59 -7.90 9.84 7.68
C GLN A 59 -7.34 11.01 6.88
N VAL A 60 -7.84 11.19 5.67
CA VAL A 60 -7.46 12.30 4.80
C VAL A 60 -8.60 12.63 3.86
N ARG A 61 -8.75 13.92 3.54
CA ARG A 61 -9.52 14.36 2.38
C ARG A 61 -8.55 14.48 1.21
N TRP A 62 -8.76 13.71 0.16
CA TRP A 62 -7.92 13.71 -1.02
C TRP A 62 -8.78 13.92 -2.27
N SER A 63 -8.20 14.62 -3.24
CA SER A 63 -8.77 14.84 -4.57
C SER A 63 -7.69 14.51 -5.58
N ASP A 64 -8.07 13.79 -6.62
CA ASP A 64 -7.17 13.41 -7.70
C ASP A 64 -6.76 14.66 -8.51
N PRO A 65 -5.47 15.07 -8.46
CA PRO A 65 -5.00 16.27 -9.16
C PRO A 65 -4.97 16.11 -10.69
N GLU A 66 -5.06 14.88 -11.18
CA GLU A 66 -4.99 14.52 -12.59
C GLU A 66 -6.33 13.96 -13.10
N PHE A 67 -7.41 14.21 -12.35
CA PHE A 67 -8.73 13.73 -12.72
C PHE A 67 -9.20 14.33 -14.04
N ASP A 68 -9.50 13.45 -14.99
CA ASP A 68 -10.19 13.79 -16.23
C ASP A 68 -11.58 13.13 -16.24
N PRO A 69 -12.68 13.91 -16.18
CA PRO A 69 -14.03 13.37 -16.19
C PRO A 69 -14.38 12.64 -17.48
N ALA A 70 -13.65 12.84 -18.57
CA ALA A 70 -13.86 12.11 -19.84
C ALA A 70 -13.24 10.70 -19.84
N THR A 71 -12.45 10.37 -18.82
CA THR A 71 -11.70 9.11 -18.74
C THR A 71 -12.34 8.17 -17.71
N LEU A 72 -12.50 6.89 -18.07
CA LEU A 72 -12.88 5.85 -17.11
C LEU A 72 -11.80 5.74 -16.03
N ALA A 73 -12.18 5.68 -14.76
CA ALA A 73 -11.21 5.57 -13.68
C ALA A 73 -11.65 4.54 -12.63
N ALA A 74 -10.66 3.97 -11.93
CA ALA A 74 -10.88 3.05 -10.82
C ALA A 74 -10.03 3.48 -9.64
N TYR A 75 -10.68 3.80 -8.53
CA TYR A 75 -10.02 4.25 -7.31
C TYR A 75 -10.10 3.18 -6.25
N TYR A 76 -8.96 2.81 -5.70
CA TYR A 76 -8.90 1.92 -4.55
C TYR A 76 -7.81 2.43 -3.60
N VAL A 77 -8.01 2.20 -2.30
CA VAL A 77 -7.04 2.56 -1.28
C VAL A 77 -6.19 1.34 -0.97
N ARG A 78 -4.88 1.56 -0.81
CA ARG A 78 -3.96 0.56 -0.29
C ARG A 78 -3.33 1.07 1.00
N VAL A 79 -3.26 0.23 2.01
CA VAL A 79 -2.66 0.54 3.30
C VAL A 79 -1.44 -0.36 3.50
N LEU A 80 -0.36 0.20 4.03
CA LEU A 80 0.86 -0.52 4.35
C LEU A 80 0.99 -0.65 5.87
N GLU A 81 1.20 -1.88 6.36
CA GLU A 81 1.56 -2.13 7.75
C GLU A 81 3.02 -1.68 8.01
N ILE A 82 3.40 -1.57 9.28
CA ILE A 82 4.81 -1.52 9.66
C ILE A 82 5.49 -2.87 9.32
N PRO A 83 6.81 -2.91 9.10
CA PRO A 83 7.49 -4.17 8.84
C PRO A 83 7.32 -5.16 10.00
N THR A 84 6.99 -6.40 9.68
CA THR A 84 6.88 -7.52 10.62
C THR A 84 7.81 -8.66 10.22
N PRO A 85 8.25 -9.52 11.16
CA PRO A 85 9.04 -10.70 10.81
C PRO A 85 8.24 -11.64 9.89
N ARG A 86 8.91 -12.20 8.88
CA ARG A 86 8.30 -13.19 7.98
C ARG A 86 8.07 -14.51 8.73
N TRP A 87 7.08 -15.30 8.31
CA TRP A 87 6.86 -16.67 8.80
C TRP A 87 8.14 -17.53 8.77
N SER A 88 8.95 -17.45 7.71
CA SER A 88 10.20 -18.21 7.59
C SER A 88 11.28 -17.77 8.58
N SER A 89 11.23 -16.52 9.07
CA SER A 89 12.11 -16.04 10.15
C SER A 89 11.66 -16.57 11.51
N TYR A 90 10.35 -16.69 11.75
CA TYR A 90 9.85 -17.40 12.93
C TYR A 90 10.26 -18.87 12.94
N ASP A 91 10.16 -19.56 11.80
CA ASP A 91 10.52 -20.97 11.70
C ASP A 91 12.03 -21.20 11.88
N ALA A 92 12.87 -20.37 11.26
CA ALA A 92 14.31 -20.44 11.46
C ALA A 92 14.68 -20.30 12.95
N HIS A 93 14.12 -19.31 13.64
CA HIS A 93 14.31 -19.10 15.08
C HIS A 93 13.83 -20.31 15.91
N ARG A 94 12.64 -20.85 15.62
CA ARG A 94 12.09 -22.04 16.31
C ARG A 94 12.97 -23.28 16.11
N LEU A 95 13.57 -23.43 14.93
CA LEU A 95 14.44 -24.56 14.59
C LEU A 95 15.90 -24.37 15.03
N GLY A 96 16.24 -23.23 15.64
CA GLY A 96 17.63 -22.90 16.00
C GLY A 96 18.56 -22.78 14.79
N ARG A 97 18.01 -22.35 13.64
CA ARG A 97 18.75 -22.17 12.38
C ARG A 97 18.78 -20.70 12.00
N GLU A 98 19.82 -20.33 11.25
CA GLU A 98 19.85 -19.01 10.63
C GLU A 98 18.78 -18.88 9.53
N PRO A 99 18.12 -17.72 9.40
CA PRO A 99 17.24 -17.43 8.28
C PRO A 99 17.98 -17.61 6.94
N LEU A 100 17.28 -18.17 5.94
CA LEU A 100 17.86 -18.35 4.61
C LEU A 100 18.31 -17.00 4.04
N VAL A 101 19.61 -16.87 3.74
CA VAL A 101 20.24 -15.62 3.29
C VAL A 101 19.56 -15.01 2.05
N LYS A 102 18.95 -15.85 1.20
CA LYS A 102 18.24 -15.42 -0.01
C LYS A 102 16.84 -14.84 0.26
N GLN A 103 16.31 -14.95 1.48
CA GLN A 103 14.97 -14.49 1.83
C GLN A 103 15.02 -13.27 2.73
N SER A 104 14.16 -12.30 2.48
CA SER A 104 14.01 -11.15 3.37
C SER A 104 13.50 -11.60 4.74
N PHE A 105 14.19 -11.16 5.80
CA PHE A 105 13.83 -11.40 7.20
C PHE A 105 12.44 -10.85 7.57
N SER A 106 12.04 -9.75 6.93
CA SER A 106 10.77 -9.08 7.20
C SER A 106 9.89 -9.04 5.97
N ILE A 107 8.62 -8.81 6.22
CA ILE A 107 7.61 -8.47 5.22
C ILE A 107 6.91 -7.18 5.62
N GLN A 108 6.22 -6.60 4.66
CA GLN A 108 5.30 -5.51 4.89
C GLN A 108 3.97 -5.89 4.26
N GLU A 109 2.97 -6.09 5.11
CA GLU A 109 1.64 -6.47 4.67
C GLU A 109 0.91 -5.29 4.03
N ARG A 110 -0.03 -5.63 3.15
CA ARG A 110 -0.78 -4.67 2.36
C ARG A 110 -2.26 -5.04 2.36
N ALA A 111 -3.10 -4.10 2.78
CA ALA A 111 -4.53 -4.21 2.63
C ALA A 111 -5.00 -3.34 1.45
N PHE A 112 -5.98 -3.83 0.71
CA PHE A 112 -6.59 -3.15 -0.43
C PHE A 112 -8.09 -3.06 -0.22
N THR A 113 -8.68 -1.91 -0.55
CA THR A 113 -10.14 -1.79 -0.58
C THR A 113 -10.68 -2.33 -1.90
N SER A 114 -11.99 -2.59 -1.94
CA SER A 114 -12.70 -2.72 -3.21
C SER A 114 -12.53 -1.44 -4.04
N PRO A 115 -12.41 -1.55 -5.37
CA PRO A 115 -12.33 -0.39 -6.24
C PRO A 115 -13.70 0.30 -6.37
N ILE A 116 -13.67 1.62 -6.48
CA ILE A 116 -14.78 2.47 -6.87
C ILE A 116 -14.55 2.84 -8.33
N TRP A 117 -15.52 2.53 -9.18
CA TRP A 117 -15.48 2.84 -10.60
C TRP A 117 -16.09 4.20 -10.87
N TYR A 118 -15.43 4.98 -11.72
CA TYR A 118 -15.95 6.21 -12.26
C TYR A 118 -16.15 6.05 -13.77
N ASP A 119 -17.37 6.34 -14.23
CA ASP A 119 -17.74 6.39 -15.63
C ASP A 119 -18.77 7.51 -15.82
N ALA A 120 -18.39 8.54 -16.59
CA ALA A 120 -19.27 9.67 -16.90
C ALA A 120 -20.49 9.29 -17.74
N GLN A 121 -20.46 8.14 -18.41
CA GLN A 121 -21.56 7.64 -19.25
C GLN A 121 -22.52 6.72 -18.48
N MET A 122 -22.22 6.36 -17.24
CA MET A 122 -23.15 5.61 -16.40
C MET A 122 -24.27 6.52 -15.89
N PRO A 123 -25.53 6.33 -16.32
CA PRO A 123 -26.63 7.09 -15.76
C PRO A 123 -26.78 6.76 -14.27
N VAL A 124 -26.88 7.79 -13.42
CA VAL A 124 -27.22 7.62 -12.00
C VAL A 124 -28.62 7.01 -11.93
N ARG A 125 -28.70 5.71 -11.62
CA ARG A 125 -29.98 5.02 -11.38
C ARG A 125 -30.38 5.27 -9.92
N TYR A 126 -31.40 6.10 -9.73
CA TYR A 126 -32.15 6.19 -8.48
C TYR A 126 -33.20 5.08 -8.40
#